data_AF-A0A3G3MI93-F1
#
_entry.id   AF-A0A3G3MI93-F1
#
_cell.length_a   1.000
_cell.length_b   1.000
_cell.length_c   1.000
_cell.angle_alpha   90.00
_cell.angle_beta   90.00
_cell.angle_gamma   90.00
#
_symmetry.space_group_name_H-M   'P 1'
#
loop_
_entity.id
_entity.type
_entity.pdbx_description
1 polymer ?
#
loop_
_entity_poly.entity_id
_entity_poly.type
_entity_poly.pdbx_seq_one_letter_code
_entity_poly.pdbx_strand_id
1 'polypeptide(L)' 'MAVPKKRTSKAKSRSRKASWKRKAYYAGKKAWSLARSSLSTKSHSYVYVYNNLSQNKIEEI' A
#
# COMPACT_ATOMS: atom_id res chain seq x y z
N MET A 1 -21.25 3.92 -31.47
CA MET A 1 -20.60 3.46 -30.20
C MET A 1 -21.06 2.04 -29.89
N ALA A 2 -20.18 1.17 -29.41
CA ALA A 2 -20.57 -0.21 -29.07
C ALA A 2 -21.34 -0.25 -27.74
N VAL A 3 -22.50 -0.93 -27.75
CA VAL A 3 -23.38 -1.09 -26.58
C VAL A 3 -23.48 -2.58 -26.24
N PRO A 4 -23.39 -2.98 -24.96
CA PRO A 4 -23.55 -4.38 -24.58
C PRO A 4 -24.98 -4.85 -24.87
N LYS A 5 -25.11 -5.88 -25.72
CA LYS A 5 -26.41 -6.46 -26.05
C LYS A 5 -27.12 -7.10 -24.85
N LYS A 6 -26.35 -7.63 -23.89
CA LYS A 6 -26.84 -8.30 -22.68
C LYS A 6 -25.95 -7.96 -21.50
N ARG A 7 -26.54 -7.98 -20.29
CA ARG A 7 -25.77 -7.81 -19.05
C ARG A 7 -24.81 -8.98 -18.85
N THR A 8 -23.67 -8.70 -18.23
CA THR A 8 -22.75 -9.78 -17.84
C THR A 8 -23.28 -10.54 -16.64
N SER A 9 -23.03 -11.86 -16.59
CA SER A 9 -23.46 -12.70 -15.48
C SER A 9 -22.86 -12.23 -14.15
N LYS A 10 -23.57 -12.53 -13.05
CA LYS A 10 -23.11 -12.18 -11.68
C LYS A 10 -21.72 -12.76 -11.41
N ALA A 11 -21.43 -13.98 -11.85
CA ALA A 11 -20.14 -14.64 -11.70
C ALA A 11 -19.01 -13.86 -12.40
N LYS A 12 -19.21 -13.48 -13.67
CA LYS A 12 -18.18 -12.77 -14.45
C LYS A 12 -17.92 -11.35 -13.92
N SER A 13 -18.95 -10.68 -13.40
CA SER A 13 -18.77 -9.39 -12.71
C SER A 13 -18.01 -9.53 -11.39
N ARG A 14 -18.32 -10.55 -10.58
CA ARG A 14 -17.61 -10.81 -9.31
C ARG A 14 -16.15 -11.20 -9.52
N SER A 15 -15.85 -12.04 -10.51
CA SER A 15 -14.48 -12.41 -10.85
C SER A 15 -13.61 -11.20 -11.22
N ARG A 16 -14.12 -10.28 -12.04
CA ARG A 16 -13.43 -9.01 -12.36
C ARG A 16 -13.20 -8.15 -11.12
N LYS A 17 -14.18 -8.02 -10.23
CA LYS A 17 -14.03 -7.31 -8.95
C LYS A 17 -12.99 -7.97 -8.05
N ALA A 18 -12.93 -9.30 -8.00
CA ALA A 18 -11.94 -10.04 -7.22
C ALA A 18 -10.50 -9.79 -7.72
N SER A 19 -10.30 -9.75 -9.04
CA SER A 19 -9.01 -9.38 -9.63
C SER A 19 -8.57 -7.97 -9.20
N TRP A 20 -9.48 -7.00 -9.19
CA TRP A 20 -9.19 -5.64 -8.71
C TRP A 20 -8.80 -5.62 -7.22
N LYS A 21 -9.55 -6.31 -6.36
CA LYS A 21 -9.24 -6.43 -4.93
C LYS A 21 -7.91 -7.15 -4.65
N ARG A 22 -7.54 -8.13 -5.49
CA ARG A 22 -6.28 -8.88 -5.36
C ARG A 22 -5.05 -7.99 -5.52
N LYS A 23 -5.13 -6.93 -6.34
CA LYS A 23 -4.04 -5.94 -6.47
C LYS A 23 -3.81 -5.20 -5.15
N ALA A 24 -4.89 -4.76 -4.49
CA ALA A 24 -4.82 -4.10 -3.19
C ALA A 24 -4.24 -5.02 -2.11
N TYR A 25 -4.60 -6.31 -2.12
CA TYR A 25 -4.02 -7.29 -1.20
C TYR A 25 -2.49 -7.38 -1.31
N TYR A 26 -1.95 -7.45 -2.53
CA TYR A 26 -0.50 -7.50 -2.73
C TYR A 26 0.19 -6.19 -2.35
N ALA A 27 -0.43 -5.04 -2.61
CA ALA A 27 0.07 -3.75 -2.15
C ALA A 27 0.15 -3.69 -0.61
N GLY A 28 -0.90 -4.14 0.08
CA GLY A 28 -0.94 -4.22 1.54
C GLY A 28 0.14 -5.14 2.12
N LYS A 29 0.36 -6.31 1.51
CA LYS A 29 1.43 -7.23 1.94
C LYS A 29 2.82 -6.60 1.83
N LYS A 30 3.09 -5.88 0.74
CA LYS A 30 4.36 -5.16 0.54
C LYS A 30 4.53 -4.03 1.55
N ALA A 31 3.49 -3.22 1.75
CA ALA A 31 3.50 -2.11 2.72
C ALA A 31 3.74 -2.59 4.15
N TRP A 32 3.11 -3.70 4.57
CA TRP A 32 3.32 -4.26 5.90
C TRP A 32 4.74 -4.78 6.11
N SER A 33 5.31 -5.47 5.10
CA SER A 33 6.71 -5.89 5.15
C SER A 33 7.66 -4.70 5.26
N LEU A 34 7.36 -3.61 4.54
CA LEU A 34 8.15 -2.39 4.59
C LEU A 34 8.07 -1.74 5.97
N ALA A 35 6.86 -1.56 6.52
CA ALA A 35 6.66 -0.96 7.83
C ALA A 35 7.43 -1.69 8.95
N ARG A 36 7.40 -3.03 8.96
CA ARG A 36 8.19 -3.84 9.91
C ARG A 36 9.69 -3.61 9.75
N SER A 37 10.16 -3.50 8.50
CA SER A 37 11.56 -3.20 8.19
C SER A 37 11.95 -1.81 8.70
N SER A 38 11.08 -0.80 8.53
CA SER A 38 11.28 0.57 9.03
C SER A 38 11.42 0.65 10.53
N LEU A 39 10.55 -0.03 11.27
CA LEU A 39 10.56 -0.04 12.73
C LEU A 39 11.82 -0.69 13.31
N SER A 40 12.42 -1.64 12.59
CA SER A 40 13.58 -2.37 13.10
C SER A 40 14.90 -1.60 13.00
N THR A 41 14.97 -0.48 12.26
CA THR A 41 16.15 0.39 12.01
C THR A 41 17.43 -0.32 11.51
N LYS A 42 17.40 -1.64 11.32
CA LYS A 42 18.51 -2.49 10.87
C LYS A 42 18.50 -2.72 9.35
N SER A 43 17.60 -2.07 8.62
CA SER A 43 17.46 -2.25 7.18
C SER A 43 18.52 -1.45 6.42
N HIS A 44 19.46 -2.13 5.77
CA HIS A 44 20.52 -1.50 4.95
C HIS A 44 20.09 -1.20 3.51
N SER A 45 18.88 -1.60 3.09
CA SER A 45 18.45 -1.55 1.68
C SER A 45 17.73 -0.27 1.27
N TYR A 46 17.25 0.55 2.21
CA TYR A 46 16.62 1.82 1.91
C TYR A 46 16.82 2.81 3.07
N VAL A 47 16.79 4.11 2.74
CA VAL A 47 16.95 5.19 3.72
C VAL A 47 15.58 5.76 4.05
N TYR A 48 15.23 5.79 5.34
CA TYR A 48 14.06 6.50 5.84
C TYR A 48 14.52 7.85 6.41
N VAL A 49 14.21 8.94 5.71
CA VAL A 49 14.58 10.29 6.15
C VAL A 49 13.58 10.75 7.21
N TYR A 50 14.01 10.80 8.46
CA TYR A 50 13.29 11.55 9.49
C TYR A 50 13.59 13.04 9.27
N ASN A 51 12.59 13.81 8.84
CA ASN A 51 12.67 15.27 8.96
C ASN A 51 12.69 15.58 10.46
N ASN A 52 13.83 16.03 10.97
CA ASN A 52 14.04 16.44 12.36
C ASN A 52 13.29 17.74 12.72
N LEU A 53 12.02 17.90 12.32
CA LEU A 53 11.20 19.04 12.75
C LEU A 53 10.83 18.98 14.24
N SER A 54 11.18 17.89 14.94
CA SER A 54 10.90 17.67 16.37
C SER A 54 12.15 17.54 17.25
N GLN A 55 13.37 17.76 16.72
CA GLN A 55 14.60 17.75 17.55
C GLN A 55 14.91 19.15 18.15
N ASN A 56 14.35 20.22 17.60
CA ASN A 56 14.61 21.60 18.05
C ASN A 56 13.88 22.00 19.35
N LYS A 57 13.35 21.06 20.15
CA LYS A 57 12.66 21.37 21.41
C LYS A 57 13.31 20.77 22.65
N ILE A 58 14.35 19.96 22.48
CA ILE A 58 15.04 19.28 23.59
C ILE A 58 16.38 19.96 23.93
N GLU A 59 16.92 20.81 23.05
CA GLU A 59 18.18 21.55 23.30
C GLU A 59 18.01 22.94 23.97
N GLU A 60 16.80 23.30 24.42
CA GLU A 60 16.52 24.60 25.08
C GLU A 60 16.26 24.52 26.60
N ILE A 61 16.62 23.41 27.27
CA ILE A 61 16.67 23.32 28.76
C ILE A 61 17.98 22.66 29.17
#